data_AF-A0A2M7URY8-F1
#
_entry.id   AF-A0A2M7URY8-F1
#
_cell.length_a   1.000
_cell.length_b   1.000
_cell.length_c   1.000
_cell.angle_alpha   90.00
_cell.angle_beta   90.00
_cell.angle_gamma   90.00
#
_symmetry.space_group_name_H-M   'P 1'
#
loop_
_entity.id
_entity.type
_entity.pdbx_description
1 polymer ?
#
loop_
_entity_poly.entity_id
_entity_poly.type
_entity_poly.pdbx_seq_one_letter_code
_entity_poly.pdbx_strand_id
1 'polypeptide(L)' 'MNNKKLLIIGSYNPSYPRNRVLISVLQECFAVTEVLLQERGIRRYLRFVRAMWQWRNKADCVLVMQPAHTFSLPLFC' A
#
# COMPACT_ATOMS: atom_id res chain seq x y z
N MET A 1 20.54 10.81 7.61
CA MET A 1 20.08 9.63 6.84
C MET A 1 19.37 10.14 5.61
N ASN A 2 19.74 9.66 4.42
CA ASN A 2 18.94 9.93 3.21
C ASN A 2 17.65 9.13 3.35
N ASN A 3 16.57 9.77 3.81
CA ASN A 3 15.29 9.11 3.96
C ASN A 3 14.76 8.78 2.56
N LYS A 4 15.01 7.55 2.11
CA LYS A 4 14.47 7.01 0.86
C LYS A 4 12.95 7.20 0.85
N LYS A 5 12.39 7.50 -0.31
CA LYS A 5 10.95 7.71 -0.50
C LYS A 5 10.27 6.39 -0.74
N LEU A 6 9.30 6.06 0.12
CA LEU A 6 8.51 4.84 0.02
C LEU A 6 7.09 5.18 -0.41
N LEU A 7 6.64 4.59 -1.52
CA LEU A 7 5.23 4.61 -1.91
C LEU A 7 4.54 3.36 -1.37
N ILE A 8 3.55 3.54 -0.50
CA ILE A 8 2.63 2.49 -0.10
C ILE A 8 1.38 2.61 -0.95
N ILE A 9 1.02 1.56 -1.69
CA ILE A 9 -0.14 1.57 -2.58
C ILE A 9 -0.98 0.30 -2.40
N GLY A 10 -2.29 0.44 -2.21
CA GLY A 10 -3.07 -0.74 -1.91
C GLY A 10 -4.50 -0.52 -1.45
N SER A 11 -5.27 -1.60 -1.34
CA SER A 11 -6.65 -1.58 -0.83
C SER A 11 -6.72 -2.11 0.62
N TYR A 12 -5.78 -1.70 1.45
CA TYR A 12 -5.73 -2.13 2.84
C TYR A 12 -6.70 -1.30 3.71
N ASN A 13 -7.07 -1.84 4.87
CA ASN A 13 -7.84 -1.09 5.86
C ASN A 13 -6.86 -0.30 6.75
N PRO A 14 -6.86 1.05 6.71
CA PRO A 14 -5.97 1.87 7.54
C PRO A 14 -6.31 1.79 9.04
N SER A 15 -7.55 1.46 9.38
CA SER A 15 -7.99 1.26 10.76
C SER A 15 -7.58 -0.10 11.34
N TYR A 16 -7.05 -1.02 10.52
CA TYR A 16 -6.60 -2.32 11.01
C TYR A 16 -5.29 -2.19 11.78
N PRO A 17 -5.22 -2.60 13.07
CA PRO A 17 -4.07 -2.31 13.93
C PRO A 17 -2.71 -2.74 13.36
N ARG A 18 -2.65 -3.91 12.68
CA ARG A 18 -1.41 -4.40 12.07
C ARG A 18 -0.88 -3.49 10.96
N ASN A 19 -1.77 -2.98 10.10
CA ASN A 19 -1.37 -2.06 9.04
C ASN A 19 -0.85 -0.75 9.63
N ARG A 20 -1.51 -0.27 10.68
CA ARG A 20 -1.14 0.98 11.35
C ARG A 20 0.25 0.90 11.99
N VAL A 21 0.55 -0.20 12.68
CA VAL A 21 1.88 -0.46 13.25
C VAL A 21 2.95 -0.62 12.16
N LEU A 22 2.64 -1.32 11.07
CA LEU A 22 3.58 -1.45 9.96
C LEU A 22 3.93 -0.09 9.33
N ILE A 23 2.90 0.73 9.07
CA ILE A 23 3.09 2.06 8.47
C ILE A 23 3.86 2.98 9.40
N SER A 24 3.59 2.96 10.71
CA SER A 24 4.33 3.81 11.66
C SER A 24 5.81 3.47 11.71
N VAL A 25 6.16 2.18 11.74
CA VAL A 25 7.57 1.74 11.70
C VAL A 25 8.24 2.14 10.38
N LEU A 26 7.52 2.04 9.25
CA LEU A 26 8.06 2.48 7.96
C LEU A 26 8.26 4.00 7.90
N GLN A 27 7.40 4.79 8.55
CA GLN A 27 7.55 6.25 8.63
C GLN A 27 8.80 6.69 9.42
N GLU A 28 9.27 5.88 10.36
CA GLU A 28 10.54 6.15 11.08
C GLU A 28 11.76 5.97 10.17
N CYS A 29 11.66 5.12 9.16
CA CYS A 29 12.78 4.75 8.28
C CYS A 29 12.73 5.43 6.89
N PHE A 30 11.54 5.80 6.42
CA PHE A 30 11.30 6.28 5.05
C PHE A 30 10.42 7.51 5.01
N ALA A 31 10.56 8.32 3.95
CA ALA A 31 9.56 9.32 3.60
C ALA A 31 8.38 8.63 2.92
N VAL A 32 7.36 8.26 3.71
CA VAL A 32 6.22 7.46 3.26
C VAL A 32 5.15 8.31 2.56
N THR A 33 4.68 7.85 1.40
CA THR A 33 3.46 8.35 0.75
C THR A 33 2.47 7.21 0.58
N GLU A 34 1.22 7.41 1.00
CA GLU A 34 0.17 6.40 0.94
C GLU A 34 -0.84 6.70 -0.18
N VAL A 35 -1.16 5.68 -0.99
CA VAL A 35 -2.18 5.71 -2.04
C VAL A 35 -3.19 4.59 -1.79
N LEU A 36 -4.31 4.96 -1.18
CA LEU A 36 -5.42 4.04 -0.89
C LEU A 36 -6.29 3.79 -2.13
N LEU A 37 -6.44 2.52 -2.47
CA LEU A 37 -7.23 2.01 -3.59
C LEU A 37 -8.56 1.44 -3.07
N GLN A 38 -9.52 2.31 -2.75
CA GLN A 38 -10.84 1.90 -2.23
C GLN A 38 -11.79 1.33 -3.30
N GLU A 39 -11.47 1.47 -4.58
CA GLU A 39 -12.33 1.03 -5.69
C GLU A 39 -12.24 -0.49 -5.92
N ARG A 40 -13.27 -1.07 -6.53
CA ARG A 40 -13.33 -2.49 -6.95
C ARG A 40 -13.21 -2.63 -8.47
N GLY A 41 -12.82 -3.81 -8.92
CA GLY A 41 -12.76 -4.17 -10.35
C GLY A 41 -11.74 -3.37 -11.16
N ILE A 42 -12.03 -3.16 -12.45
CA ILE A 42 -11.08 -2.59 -13.43
C ILE A 42 -10.63 -1.16 -13.06
N ARG A 43 -11.50 -0.39 -12.39
CA ARG A 43 -11.18 0.98 -11.96
C ARG A 43 -10.02 1.01 -10.96
N ARG A 44 -10.00 0.03 -10.03
CA ARG A 44 -8.88 -0.17 -9.10
C ARG A 44 -7.57 -0.39 -9.83
N TYR A 45 -7.58 -1.24 -10.86
CA TYR A 45 -6.40 -1.55 -11.66
C TYR A 45 -5.90 -0.30 -12.40
N LEU A 46 -6.79 0.45 -13.04
CA LEU A 46 -6.44 1.70 -13.72
C LEU A 46 -5.84 2.73 -12.75
N ARG A 47 -6.40 2.87 -11.55
CA ARG A 47 -5.85 3.77 -10.52
C ARG A 47 -4.49 3.32 -10.04
N PHE A 48 -4.30 2.01 -9.85
CA PHE A 48 -3.00 1.43 -9.50
C PHE A 48 -1.95 1.76 -10.55
N VAL A 49 -2.22 1.49 -11.83
CA VAL A 49 -1.30 1.77 -12.93
C VAL A 49 -1.00 3.28 -13.04
N ARG A 50 -2.02 4.13 -12.90
CA ARG A 50 -1.85 5.59 -12.89
C ARG A 50 -0.94 6.07 -11.77
N ALA A 51 -1.14 5.56 -10.55
CA ALA A 51 -0.31 5.91 -9.41
C ALA A 51 1.13 5.42 -9.59
N MET A 52 1.33 4.18 -10.05
CA MET A 52 2.67 3.66 -10.40
C MET A 52 3.38 4.56 -11.42
N TRP A 53 2.67 5.00 -12.47
CA TRP A 53 3.22 5.89 -13.48
C TRP A 53 3.60 7.27 -12.92
N GLN A 54 2.73 7.86 -12.09
CA GLN A 54 2.96 9.16 -11.46
C GLN A 54 4.16 9.16 -10.51
N TRP A 55 4.43 8.03 -9.87
CA TRP A 55 5.47 7.89 -8.85
C TRP A 55 6.75 7.23 -9.34
N ARG A 56 6.82 6.83 -10.62
CA ARG A 56 7.94 6.07 -11.21
C ARG A 56 9.34 6.66 -10.94
N ASN A 57 9.46 7.98 -10.89
CA ASN A 57 10.73 8.71 -10.68
C ASN A 57 10.77 9.45 -9.34
N LYS A 58 9.74 9.27 -8.50
CA LYS A 58 9.57 10.00 -7.24
C LYS A 58 9.69 9.10 -6.00
N ALA A 59 9.49 7.80 -6.16
CA ALA A 59 9.63 6.81 -5.10
C ALA A 59 10.87 5.96 -5.36
N ASP A 60 11.67 5.74 -4.32
CA ASP A 60 12.82 4.82 -4.35
C ASP A 60 12.37 3.38 -4.14
N CYS A 61 11.27 3.19 -3.40
CA CYS A 61 10.70 1.89 -3.07
C CYS A 61 9.16 1.94 -3.20
N VAL A 62 8.56 0.79 -3.55
CA VAL A 62 7.11 0.64 -3.61
C VAL A 62 6.70 -0.58 -2.78
N LEU A 63 5.78 -0.38 -1.84
CA LEU A 63 5.13 -1.43 -1.06
C LEU A 63 3.68 -1.56 -1.52
N VAL A 64 3.32 -2.72 -2.08
CA VAL A 64 1.95 -3.02 -2.49
C VAL A 64 1.21 -3.70 -1.35
N MET A 65 0.22 -3.02 -0.75
CA MET A 65 -0.56 -3.56 0.36
C MET A 65 -1.89 -4.16 -0.10
N GLN A 66 -2.09 -5.43 0.22
CA GLN A 66 -3.32 -6.16 -0.10
C GLN A 66 -4.33 -6.11 1.07
N PRO A 67 -5.64 -6.26 0.79
CA PRO A 67 -6.64 -6.29 1.85
C PRO A 67 -6.39 -7.48 2.79
N ALA A 68 -6.65 -7.31 4.09
CA ALA A 68 -6.44 -8.38 5.07
C ALA A 68 -7.35 -9.60 4.81
N HIS A 69 -8.50 -9.40 4.16
CA HIS A 69 -9.45 -10.46 3.81
C HIS A 69 -8.91 -11.48 2.80
N THR A 70 -7.89 -11.13 2.00
CA THR A 70 -7.26 -12.07 1.05
C THR A 70 -6.32 -13.08 1.71
N PHE A 71 -6.08 -12.99 3.02
CA PHE A 71 -5.31 -13.98 3.80
C PHE A 71 -6.19 -14.94 4.61
N SER A 72 -7.52 -14.88 4.50
CA SER A 72 -8.32 -16.01 4.97
C SER A 72 -8.00 -17.19 4.06
N LEU A 73 -7.13 -18.09 4.53
CA LEU A 73 -7.14 -19.48 4.08
C LEU A 73 -8.61 -19.88 3.95
N PRO A 74 -9.08 -20.36 2.78
CA PRO A 74 -10.38 -20.99 2.73
C PRO A 74 -10.25 -22.23 3.62
N LEU A 75 -10.64 -22.08 4.89
CA LEU A 75 -11.01 -23.19 5.75
C LEU A 75 -12.30 -23.73 5.12
N PHE A 76 -12.13 -24.58 4.10
CA PHE A 76 -13.12 -25.57 3.76
C PHE A 76 -13.19 -26.51 4.96
N CYS A 77 -14.18 -26.29 5.82
CA CYS A 77 -14.76 -27.35 6.64
C CYS A 77 -15.84 -28.05 5.80
#